data_AF-A0A2I8VIH1-F1
#
_entry.id   AF-A0A2I8VIH1-F1
#
_cell.length_a   1.000
_cell.length_b   1.000
_cell.length_c   1.000
_cell.angle_alpha   90.00
_cell.angle_beta   90.00
_cell.angle_gamma   90.00
#
_symmetry.space_group_name_H-M   'P 1'
#
loop_
_entity.id
_entity.type
_entity.pdbx_description
1 polymer ?
#
loop_
_entity_poly.entity_id
_entity_poly.type
_entity_poly.pdbx_seq_one_letter_code
_entity_poly.pdbx_strand_id
1 'polypeptide(L)'
;MTDEDPPAPRVDVPDGWVATETTTERVFSVSKVTVTATTVVYEDERLREGGDDGGEAETKSFRRFVFASRLRLRPTTKPSKPLTKLVRSRAKAGFADRLRERGMDGVEERESRRFRVRDQDATLVGYDAECTVEGTRLAVDGWVAVWPRDDGDYVVAGGAYPTRVLDGGGVEGGNETLEPGRYRDDLFSIIREIN
;
A
#
# COMPACT_ATOMS: atom_id res chain seq x y z
N MET A 1 -16.26 1.22 20.89
CA MET A 1 -15.49 0.10 20.33
C MET A 1 -16.24 -1.18 20.67
N THR A 2 -17.15 -1.57 19.79
CA THR A 2 -17.88 -2.84 19.89
C THR A 2 -16.94 -3.96 19.42
N ASP A 3 -17.09 -5.16 19.97
CA ASP A 3 -16.34 -6.40 19.67
C ASP A 3 -16.40 -6.87 18.18
N GLU A 4 -16.91 -6.03 17.27
CA GLU A 4 -17.33 -6.39 15.91
C GLU A 4 -16.25 -6.12 14.84
N ASP A 5 -15.46 -5.04 14.98
CA ASP A 5 -14.48 -4.62 13.98
C ASP A 5 -13.13 -5.35 14.15
N PRO A 6 -12.40 -5.66 13.05
CA PRO A 6 -11.05 -6.18 13.18
C PRO A 6 -10.13 -5.14 13.85
N PRO A 7 -9.17 -5.54 14.69
CA PRO A 7 -8.13 -4.63 15.13
C PRO A 7 -7.24 -4.22 13.94
N ALA A 8 -6.66 -3.03 14.00
CA ALA A 8 -5.60 -2.64 13.09
C ALA A 8 -4.44 -3.66 13.11
N PRO A 9 -3.85 -4.03 11.95
CA PRO A 9 -2.63 -4.83 11.91
C PRO A 9 -1.50 -4.13 12.66
N ARG A 10 -0.60 -4.90 13.27
CA ARG A 10 0.64 -4.35 13.79
C ARG A 10 1.67 -4.33 12.66
N VAL A 11 2.27 -3.16 12.44
CA VAL A 11 3.28 -2.92 11.42
C VAL A 11 4.51 -2.35 12.10
N ASP A 12 5.62 -3.07 12.03
CA ASP A 12 6.91 -2.59 12.50
C ASP A 12 7.57 -1.82 11.34
N VAL A 13 7.40 -0.49 11.34
CA VAL A 13 8.00 0.39 10.35
C VAL A 13 9.36 0.91 10.82
N PRO A 14 10.35 1.11 9.91
CA PRO A 14 11.59 1.79 10.25
C PRO A 14 11.34 3.21 10.78
N ASP A 15 12.33 3.79 11.45
CA ASP A 15 12.31 5.21 11.82
C ASP A 15 11.90 6.07 10.60
N GLY A 16 11.31 7.24 10.83
CA GLY A 16 10.90 8.18 9.77
C GLY A 16 9.60 7.81 9.04
N TRP A 17 9.05 6.61 9.24
CA TRP A 17 7.69 6.28 8.82
C TRP A 17 6.70 6.62 9.93
N VAL A 18 5.62 7.32 9.60
CA VAL A 18 4.58 7.67 10.57
C VAL A 18 3.21 7.19 10.11
N ALA A 19 2.39 6.74 11.05
CA ALA A 19 1.00 6.43 10.79
C ALA A 19 0.23 7.75 10.56
N THR A 20 -0.26 7.96 9.34
CA THR A 20 -0.99 9.17 8.94
C THR A 20 -2.49 8.99 9.00
N GLU A 21 -2.98 7.76 8.82
CA GLU A 21 -4.40 7.47 8.78
C GLU A 21 -4.71 6.09 9.39
N THR A 22 -5.84 5.98 10.08
CA THR A 22 -6.45 4.70 10.46
C THR A 22 -7.94 4.75 10.19
N THR A 23 -8.42 3.85 9.34
CA THR A 23 -9.81 3.83 8.86
C THR A 23 -10.41 2.44 9.02
N THR A 24 -11.63 2.35 9.52
CA THR A 24 -12.42 1.12 9.58
C THR A 24 -13.67 1.25 8.72
N GLU A 25 -13.87 0.32 7.78
CA GLU A 25 -14.97 0.38 6.83
C GLU A 25 -15.48 -1.01 6.42
N ARG A 26 -16.75 -1.08 5.98
CA ARG A 26 -17.29 -2.30 5.35
C ARG A 26 -16.94 -2.29 3.87
N VAL A 27 -15.86 -2.96 3.52
CA VAL A 27 -15.28 -2.93 2.17
C VAL A 27 -16.18 -3.53 1.10
N PHE A 28 -16.94 -4.59 1.42
CA PHE A 28 -17.98 -5.11 0.53
C PHE A 28 -18.83 -6.19 1.21
N SER A 29 -19.96 -6.51 0.58
CA SER A 29 -20.81 -7.67 0.87
C SER A 29 -20.90 -8.56 -0.37
N VAL A 30 -20.54 -9.84 -0.25
CA VAL A 30 -20.72 -10.84 -1.32
C VAL A 30 -21.44 -12.04 -0.73
N SER A 31 -22.62 -12.34 -1.29
CA SER A 31 -23.54 -13.31 -0.69
C SER A 31 -23.81 -12.94 0.78
N LYS A 32 -24.14 -13.88 1.66
CA LYS A 32 -24.37 -13.61 3.09
C LYS A 32 -23.08 -13.30 3.87
N VAL A 33 -21.99 -12.89 3.20
CA VAL A 33 -20.69 -12.60 3.81
C VAL A 33 -20.39 -11.11 3.75
N THR A 34 -20.29 -10.48 4.92
CA THR A 34 -19.83 -9.10 5.09
C THR A 34 -18.33 -9.10 5.40
N VAL A 35 -17.60 -8.18 4.78
CA VAL A 35 -16.18 -7.97 5.05
C VAL A 35 -15.99 -6.57 5.62
N THR A 36 -15.45 -6.50 6.85
CA THR A 36 -15.02 -5.26 7.49
C THR A 36 -13.51 -5.21 7.43
N ALA A 37 -12.95 -4.05 7.09
CA ALA A 37 -11.51 -3.81 7.04
C ALA A 37 -11.13 -2.71 8.01
N THR A 38 -10.04 -2.92 8.74
CA THR A 38 -9.37 -1.84 9.48
C THR A 38 -7.99 -1.66 8.89
N THR A 39 -7.77 -0.48 8.30
CA THR A 39 -6.59 -0.13 7.53
C THR A 39 -5.80 0.95 8.24
N VAL A 40 -4.49 0.79 8.32
CA VAL A 40 -3.55 1.83 8.74
C VAL A 40 -2.66 2.18 7.56
N VAL A 41 -2.42 3.47 7.36
CA VAL A 41 -1.51 3.99 6.34
C VAL A 41 -0.33 4.65 7.02
N TYR A 42 0.86 4.34 6.52
CA TYR A 42 2.13 4.92 6.92
C TYR A 42 2.73 5.68 5.75
N GLU A 43 3.29 6.86 6.00
CA GLU A 43 4.03 7.64 5.01
C GLU A 43 5.46 7.89 5.49
N ASP A 44 6.41 7.94 4.56
CA ASP A 44 7.81 8.25 4.87
C ASP A 44 8.00 9.77 4.94
N GLU A 45 8.14 10.29 6.16
CA GLU A 45 8.32 11.73 6.43
C GLU A 45 9.70 12.24 5.99
N ARG A 46 10.69 11.38 5.76
CA ARG A 46 12.02 11.85 5.33
C ARG A 46 12.00 12.46 3.94
N LEU A 47 11.00 12.11 3.13
CA LEU A 47 10.78 12.74 1.82
C LEU A 47 10.10 14.13 1.94
N ARG A 48 9.85 14.62 3.15
CA ARG A 48 9.32 15.97 3.42
C ARG A 48 10.42 17.04 3.40
N GLU A 49 11.67 16.67 3.65
CA GLU A 49 12.80 17.60 3.81
C GLU A 49 13.53 17.82 2.47
N GLY A 50 12.89 18.58 1.57
CA GLY A 50 13.48 19.03 0.31
C GLY A 50 13.14 20.47 -0.08
N GLY A 51 12.46 21.23 0.78
CA GLY A 51 12.06 22.61 0.50
C GLY A 51 12.24 23.50 1.72
N ASP A 52 13.48 23.89 2.01
CA ASP A 52 13.75 25.07 2.82
C ASP A 52 14.02 26.24 1.87
N ASP A 53 12.94 26.91 1.46
CA ASP A 53 12.99 28.30 1.01
C ASP A 53 11.60 28.94 1.19
N GLY A 54 11.33 29.37 2.43
CA GLY A 54 10.56 30.58 2.75
C GLY A 54 9.24 30.91 2.01
N GLY A 55 8.47 29.93 1.54
CA GLY A 55 7.19 30.15 0.86
C GLY A 55 6.10 29.23 1.37
N GLU A 56 4.91 29.77 1.62
CA GLU A 56 3.69 29.08 2.10
C GLU A 56 3.08 28.08 1.08
N ALA A 57 3.91 27.34 0.33
CA ALA A 57 3.50 26.21 -0.45
C ALA A 57 4.05 24.96 0.23
N GLU A 58 3.17 24.15 0.83
CA GLU A 58 3.50 22.77 1.15
C GLU A 58 4.02 22.09 -0.13
N THR A 59 5.34 21.99 -0.30
CA THR A 59 5.97 21.37 -1.47
C THR A 59 5.42 19.95 -1.59
N LYS A 60 4.60 19.70 -2.60
CA LYS A 60 3.82 18.47 -2.75
C LYS A 60 4.69 17.39 -3.37
N SER A 61 5.82 17.05 -2.76
CA SER A 61 6.64 15.90 -3.18
C SER A 61 5.86 14.59 -3.06
N PHE A 62 6.13 13.63 -3.94
CA PHE A 62 5.51 12.29 -3.85
C PHE A 62 5.84 11.66 -2.49
N ARG A 63 4.81 11.30 -1.73
CA ARG A 63 4.98 10.61 -0.45
C ARG A 63 4.87 9.10 -0.66
N ARG A 64 6.00 8.42 -0.52
CA ARG A 64 6.02 6.95 -0.43
C ARG A 64 5.11 6.55 0.72
N PHE A 65 4.27 5.54 0.47
CA PHE A 65 3.34 5.06 1.47
C PHE A 65 3.35 3.54 1.54
N VAL A 66 3.05 3.04 2.74
CA VAL A 66 2.76 1.64 3.04
C VAL A 66 1.41 1.61 3.72
N PHE A 67 0.62 0.58 3.48
CA PHE A 67 -0.58 0.34 4.26
C PHE A 67 -0.68 -1.13 4.65
N ALA A 68 -1.40 -1.36 5.74
CA ALA A 68 -1.79 -2.68 6.17
C ALA A 68 -3.26 -2.65 6.56
N SER A 69 -4.01 -3.67 6.15
CA SER A 69 -5.44 -3.81 6.40
C SER A 69 -5.76 -5.20 6.91
N ARG A 70 -6.47 -5.28 8.04
CA ARG A 70 -7.03 -6.53 8.54
C ARG A 70 -8.48 -6.64 8.11
N LEU A 71 -8.80 -7.72 7.40
CA LEU A 71 -10.11 -8.04 6.88
C LEU A 71 -10.76 -9.12 7.75
N ARG A 72 -11.93 -8.81 8.28
CA ARG A 72 -12.76 -9.74 9.04
C ARG A 72 -14.01 -10.11 8.27
N LEU A 73 -14.22 -11.42 8.11
CA LEU A 73 -15.36 -11.98 7.40
C LEU A 73 -16.44 -12.39 8.39
N ARG A 74 -17.70 -12.08 8.07
CA ARG A 74 -18.87 -12.44 8.86
C ARG A 74 -19.95 -13.08 7.97
N PRO A 75 -20.40 -14.32 8.25
CA PRO A 75 -19.93 -15.20 9.33
C PRO A 75 -18.47 -15.64 9.15
N THR A 76 -17.80 -15.96 10.26
CA THR A 76 -16.40 -16.44 10.23
C THR A 76 -16.32 -17.67 9.35
N THR A 77 -15.48 -17.59 8.31
CA THR A 77 -15.33 -18.65 7.30
C THR A 77 -13.86 -19.05 7.25
N LYS A 78 -13.59 -20.35 7.33
CA LYS A 78 -12.21 -20.85 7.21
C LYS A 78 -11.62 -20.46 5.84
N PRO A 79 -10.36 -20.04 5.78
CA PRO A 79 -9.68 -19.78 4.52
C PRO A 79 -9.76 -21.00 3.59
N SER A 80 -10.07 -20.75 2.33
CA SER A 80 -10.14 -21.77 1.28
C SER A 80 -9.63 -21.16 -0.02
N LYS A 81 -9.10 -21.99 -0.93
CA LYS A 81 -8.57 -21.50 -2.21
C LYS A 81 -9.53 -20.56 -2.97
N PRO A 82 -10.84 -20.87 -3.10
CA PRO A 82 -11.79 -19.96 -3.76
C PRO A 82 -11.96 -18.64 -3.02
N LEU A 83 -12.06 -18.67 -1.69
CA LEU A 83 -12.21 -17.49 -0.87
C LEU A 83 -10.97 -16.60 -0.92
N THR A 84 -9.77 -17.19 -0.78
CA THR A 84 -8.50 -16.47 -0.89
C THR A 84 -8.35 -15.82 -2.26
N LYS A 85 -8.76 -16.51 -3.34
CA LYS A 85 -8.78 -15.93 -4.69
C LYS A 85 -9.74 -14.74 -4.79
N LEU A 86 -10.92 -14.83 -4.19
CA LEU A 86 -11.89 -13.73 -4.14
C LEU A 86 -11.32 -12.52 -3.37
N VAL A 87 -10.82 -12.74 -2.16
CA VAL A 87 -10.22 -11.67 -1.33
C VAL A 87 -9.06 -11.03 -2.06
N ARG A 88 -8.17 -11.82 -2.68
CA ARG A 88 -7.07 -11.29 -3.50
C ARG A 88 -7.57 -10.42 -4.65
N SER A 89 -8.60 -10.87 -5.37
CA SER A 89 -9.19 -10.08 -6.48
C SER A 89 -9.71 -8.73 -5.99
N ARG A 90 -10.37 -8.70 -4.83
CA ARG A 90 -10.89 -7.46 -4.22
C ARG A 90 -9.79 -6.56 -3.69
N ALA A 91 -8.77 -7.12 -3.05
CA ALA A 91 -7.61 -6.36 -2.60
C ALA A 91 -6.85 -5.72 -3.77
N LYS A 92 -6.72 -6.43 -4.90
CA LYS A 92 -6.13 -5.90 -6.14
C LYS A 92 -6.93 -4.72 -6.69
N ALA A 93 -8.25 -4.85 -6.76
CA ALA A 93 -9.13 -3.77 -7.22
C ALA A 93 -9.03 -2.55 -6.30
N GLY A 94 -9.20 -2.74 -4.99
CA GLY A 94 -9.11 -1.65 -4.01
C GLY A 94 -7.73 -1.00 -3.95
N PHE A 95 -6.65 -1.75 -4.17
CA PHE A 95 -5.32 -1.17 -4.27
C PHE A 95 -5.17 -0.30 -5.53
N ALA A 96 -5.64 -0.77 -6.68
CA ALA A 96 -5.63 0.04 -7.90
C ALA A 96 -6.46 1.32 -7.75
N ASP A 97 -7.62 1.25 -7.09
CA ASP A 97 -8.44 2.42 -6.79
C ASP A 97 -7.72 3.39 -5.84
N ARG A 98 -7.06 2.89 -4.80
CA ARG A 98 -6.23 3.70 -3.90
C ARG A 98 -5.07 4.41 -4.60
N LEU A 99 -4.42 3.76 -5.57
CA LEU A 99 -3.38 4.42 -6.37
C LEU A 99 -3.98 5.60 -7.14
N ARG A 100 -5.16 5.44 -7.74
CA ARG A 100 -5.88 6.50 -8.47
C ARG A 100 -6.31 7.64 -7.55
N GLU A 101 -6.86 7.33 -6.38
CA GLU A 101 -7.25 8.32 -5.37
C GLU A 101 -6.07 9.16 -4.88
N ARG A 102 -4.85 8.57 -4.88
CA ARG A 102 -3.60 9.26 -4.57
C ARG A 102 -3.01 10.04 -5.77
N GLY A 103 -3.76 10.17 -6.86
CA GLY A 103 -3.36 10.95 -8.04
C GLY A 103 -2.43 10.21 -9.00
N MET A 104 -2.44 8.88 -8.98
CA MET A 104 -1.69 8.07 -9.94
C MET A 104 -2.56 7.68 -11.14
N ASP A 105 -2.01 7.83 -12.33
CA ASP A 105 -2.61 7.49 -13.61
C ASP A 105 -1.93 6.24 -14.21
N GLY A 106 -2.55 5.67 -15.25
CA GLY A 106 -1.97 4.53 -15.97
C GLY A 106 -1.75 3.27 -15.10
N VAL A 107 -2.57 3.08 -14.06
CA VAL A 107 -2.42 1.97 -13.11
C VAL A 107 -2.68 0.63 -13.79
N GLU A 108 -1.61 -0.13 -14.03
CA GLU A 108 -1.61 -1.41 -14.73
C GLU A 108 -0.94 -2.51 -13.89
N GLU A 109 -1.54 -3.71 -13.86
CA GLU A 109 -0.90 -4.87 -13.22
C GLU A 109 0.26 -5.36 -14.09
N ARG A 110 1.45 -5.44 -13.49
CA ARG A 110 2.67 -5.85 -14.18
C ARG A 110 3.00 -7.31 -13.95
N GLU A 111 3.10 -7.71 -12.69
CA GLU A 111 3.58 -9.04 -12.33
C GLU A 111 2.94 -9.60 -11.07
N SER A 112 3.08 -10.91 -10.88
CA SER A 112 2.74 -11.54 -9.61
C SER A 112 3.75 -12.62 -9.25
N ARG A 113 4.11 -12.69 -7.97
CA ARG A 113 5.11 -13.62 -7.46
C ARG A 113 4.76 -14.14 -6.08
N ARG A 114 5.31 -15.33 -5.76
CA ARG A 114 5.24 -15.86 -4.39
C ARG A 114 6.05 -14.97 -3.47
N PHE A 115 5.50 -14.70 -2.31
CA PHE A 115 6.10 -13.86 -1.29
C PHE A 115 5.82 -14.49 0.07
N ARG A 116 6.78 -14.42 0.98
CA ARG A 116 6.62 -14.97 2.32
C ARG A 116 6.49 -13.82 3.30
N VAL A 117 5.46 -13.85 4.13
CA VAL A 117 5.23 -12.91 5.22
C VAL A 117 5.29 -13.71 6.52
N ARG A 118 6.37 -13.55 7.28
CA ARG A 118 6.72 -14.44 8.39
C ARG A 118 6.62 -15.91 7.99
N ASP A 119 5.69 -16.66 8.58
CA ASP A 119 5.47 -18.09 8.29
C ASP A 119 4.36 -18.34 7.25
N GLN A 120 3.72 -17.29 6.73
CA GLN A 120 2.61 -17.39 5.77
C GLN A 120 3.07 -17.20 4.33
N ASP A 121 2.56 -18.03 3.42
CA ASP A 121 2.71 -17.84 1.99
C ASP A 121 1.67 -16.83 1.47
N ALA A 122 2.16 -15.78 0.82
CA ALA A 122 1.38 -14.73 0.19
C ALA A 122 1.63 -14.69 -1.33
N THR A 123 0.70 -14.09 -2.06
CA THR A 123 0.96 -13.68 -3.44
C THR A 123 1.09 -12.17 -3.49
N LEU A 124 2.27 -11.70 -3.88
CA LEU A 124 2.59 -10.28 -4.07
C LEU A 124 2.36 -9.93 -5.54
N VAL A 125 1.63 -8.85 -5.79
CA VAL A 125 1.26 -8.36 -7.12
C VAL A 125 1.83 -6.96 -7.31
N GLY A 126 2.54 -6.76 -8.41
CA GLY A 126 3.15 -5.49 -8.79
C GLY A 126 2.28 -4.73 -9.78
N TYR A 127 2.29 -3.42 -9.66
CA TYR A 127 1.60 -2.46 -10.50
C TYR A 127 2.59 -1.41 -10.98
N ASP A 128 2.46 -1.03 -12.25
CA ASP A 128 3.08 0.17 -12.79
C ASP A 128 2.03 1.28 -12.81
N ALA A 129 2.46 2.50 -12.49
CA ALA A 129 1.64 3.70 -12.55
C ALA A 129 2.53 4.92 -12.81
N GLU A 130 1.89 6.05 -13.05
CA GLU A 130 2.56 7.35 -13.18
C GLU A 130 1.89 8.36 -12.26
N CYS A 131 2.63 9.36 -11.78
CA CYS A 131 2.02 10.50 -11.10
C CYS A 131 2.70 11.80 -11.50
N THR A 132 1.99 12.92 -11.36
CA THR A 132 2.55 14.26 -11.59
C THR A 132 2.67 15.01 -10.28
N VAL A 133 3.87 15.52 -10.01
CA VAL A 133 4.28 16.16 -8.76
C VAL A 133 4.97 17.46 -9.16
N GLU A 134 4.33 18.60 -8.90
CA GLU A 134 4.86 19.92 -9.25
C GLU A 134 5.27 20.05 -10.72
N GLY A 135 4.47 19.47 -11.63
CA GLY A 135 4.75 19.45 -13.06
C GLY A 135 5.80 18.44 -13.52
N THR A 136 6.40 17.69 -12.59
CA THR A 136 7.30 16.58 -12.88
C THR A 136 6.52 15.27 -12.89
N ARG A 137 6.59 14.54 -14.01
CA ARG A 137 6.01 13.21 -14.14
C ARG A 137 6.97 12.17 -13.61
N LEU A 138 6.49 11.30 -12.74
CA LEU A 138 7.26 10.21 -12.13
C LEU A 138 6.61 8.87 -12.50
N ALA A 139 7.42 7.87 -12.81
CA ALA A 139 6.97 6.49 -12.80
C ALA A 139 6.92 6.01 -11.35
N VAL A 140 5.91 5.21 -11.03
CA VAL A 140 5.62 4.70 -9.69
C VAL A 140 5.40 3.20 -9.77
N ASP A 141 6.10 2.46 -8.92
CA ASP A 141 5.83 1.03 -8.72
C ASP A 141 4.96 0.89 -7.48
N GLY A 142 3.88 0.12 -7.60
CA GLY A 142 2.99 -0.26 -6.51
C GLY A 142 3.03 -1.76 -6.27
N TRP A 143 2.92 -2.18 -5.01
CA TRP A 143 2.87 -3.60 -4.67
C TRP A 143 1.78 -3.89 -3.64
N VAL A 144 1.08 -5.02 -3.79
CA VAL A 144 0.09 -5.49 -2.83
C VAL A 144 0.16 -7.00 -2.62
N ALA A 145 0.12 -7.44 -1.37
CA ALA A 145 0.08 -8.83 -0.95
C ALA A 145 -1.17 -9.11 -0.11
N VAL A 146 -1.64 -10.35 -0.21
CA VAL A 146 -2.76 -10.86 0.58
C VAL A 146 -2.41 -12.23 1.13
N TRP A 147 -2.69 -12.46 2.41
CA TRP A 147 -2.53 -13.76 3.05
C TRP A 147 -3.60 -13.98 4.14
N PRO A 148 -3.99 -15.25 4.39
CA PRO A 148 -4.88 -15.58 5.49
C PRO A 148 -4.16 -15.57 6.83
N ARG A 149 -4.92 -15.37 7.91
CA ARG A 149 -4.51 -15.61 9.30
C ARG A 149 -5.16 -16.88 9.84
N ASP A 150 -4.61 -17.40 10.93
CA ASP A 150 -5.07 -18.65 11.55
C ASP A 150 -6.48 -18.53 12.16
N ASP A 151 -6.88 -17.32 12.54
CA ASP A 151 -8.21 -17.00 13.06
C ASP A 151 -9.29 -16.83 11.96
N GLY A 152 -8.89 -16.97 10.69
CA GLY A 152 -9.78 -16.86 9.53
C GLY A 152 -9.95 -15.45 8.96
N ASP A 153 -9.35 -14.44 9.58
CA ASP A 153 -9.22 -13.11 9.00
C ASP A 153 -8.18 -13.14 7.86
N TYR A 154 -8.15 -12.08 7.05
CA TYR A 154 -7.11 -11.87 6.04
C TYR A 154 -6.33 -10.61 6.36
N VAL A 155 -5.07 -10.57 5.97
CA VAL A 155 -4.28 -9.34 5.94
C VAL A 155 -3.99 -8.98 4.50
N VAL A 156 -4.17 -7.70 4.18
CA VAL A 156 -3.75 -7.08 2.93
C VAL A 156 -2.73 -6.03 3.28
N ALA A 157 -1.59 -6.05 2.62
CA ALA A 157 -0.60 -4.99 2.79
C ALA A 157 0.02 -4.62 1.46
N GLY A 158 0.42 -3.38 1.33
CA GLY A 158 1.00 -2.87 0.10
C GLY A 158 1.52 -1.46 0.25
N GLY A 159 1.93 -0.87 -0.85
CA GLY A 159 2.49 0.46 -0.87
C GLY A 159 2.95 0.83 -2.27
N ALA A 160 3.35 2.09 -2.44
CA ALA A 160 3.90 2.56 -3.70
C ALA A 160 5.07 3.52 -3.48
N TYR A 161 5.99 3.53 -4.43
CA TYR A 161 7.19 4.35 -4.43
C TYR A 161 7.58 4.80 -5.84
N PRO A 162 8.21 5.98 -5.97
CA PRO A 162 8.65 6.48 -7.27
C PRO A 162 9.87 5.70 -7.74
N THR A 163 9.95 5.44 -9.03
CA THR A 163 11.05 4.66 -9.64
C THR A 163 11.97 5.44 -10.54
N ARG A 164 11.44 6.40 -11.28
CA ARG A 164 12.21 7.28 -12.18
C ARG A 164 11.42 8.52 -12.54
N VAL A 165 12.12 9.58 -12.93
CA VAL A 165 11.50 10.73 -13.59
C VAL A 165 11.18 10.38 -15.05
N LEU A 166 9.97 10.70 -15.51
CA LEU A 166 9.49 10.51 -16.87
C LEU A 166 9.74 11.76 -17.72
N ASP A 167 9.24 12.89 -17.23
CA ASP A 167 9.36 14.22 -17.83
C ASP A 167 9.47 15.25 -16.71
N GLY A 168 10.42 16.18 -16.79
CA GLY A 168 10.60 17.22 -15.79
C GLY A 168 10.61 18.59 -16.46
N GLY A 169 9.71 19.48 -16.06
CA GLY A 169 9.83 20.90 -16.35
C GLY A 169 11.00 21.51 -15.60
N GLY A 170 12.23 21.36 -16.11
CA GLY A 170 13.35 22.25 -15.78
C GLY A 170 14.11 22.03 -14.47
N VAL A 171 13.96 20.91 -13.75
CA VAL A 171 14.87 20.59 -12.62
C VAL A 171 15.97 19.62 -13.07
N GLU A 172 17.17 20.16 -13.33
CA GLU A 172 18.40 19.38 -13.39
C GLU A 172 18.58 18.64 -12.04
N GLY A 173 18.72 17.32 -12.05
CA GLY A 173 18.99 16.49 -10.85
C GLY A 173 17.87 15.55 -10.38
N GLY A 174 16.68 15.56 -11.01
CA GLY A 174 15.51 14.84 -10.49
C GLY A 174 15.61 13.30 -10.34
N ASN A 175 16.55 12.65 -11.03
CA ASN A 175 16.72 11.18 -10.96
C ASN A 175 17.83 10.74 -10.00
N GLU A 176 18.71 11.64 -9.54
CA GLU A 176 19.89 11.31 -8.72
C GLU A 176 19.53 11.06 -7.25
N THR A 177 18.37 11.54 -6.80
CA THR A 177 17.85 11.35 -5.43
C THR A 177 16.95 10.12 -5.29
N LEU A 178 16.50 9.51 -6.39
CA LEU A 178 15.62 8.34 -6.34
C LEU A 178 16.44 7.06 -6.08
N GLU A 179 16.13 6.38 -4.97
CA GLU A 179 16.72 5.08 -4.62
C GLU A 179 15.69 3.94 -4.78
N PRO A 180 15.21 3.63 -6.00
CA PRO A 180 14.11 2.67 -6.19
C PRO A 180 14.40 1.27 -5.66
N GLY A 181 15.67 0.84 -5.71
CA GLY A 181 16.11 -0.42 -5.11
C GLY A 181 15.88 -0.44 -3.60
N ARG A 182 16.34 0.62 -2.90
CA ARG A 182 16.14 0.80 -1.46
C ARG A 182 14.67 0.90 -1.10
N TYR A 183 13.90 1.69 -1.85
CA TYR A 183 12.47 1.90 -1.59
C TYR A 183 11.66 0.61 -1.70
N ARG A 184 11.97 -0.21 -2.71
CA ARG A 184 11.38 -1.53 -2.88
C ARG A 184 11.76 -2.45 -1.72
N ASP A 185 13.03 -2.47 -1.36
CA ASP A 185 13.53 -3.37 -0.32
C ASP A 185 12.97 -2.99 1.06
N ASP A 186 12.84 -1.69 1.36
CA ASP A 186 12.15 -1.15 2.53
C ASP A 186 10.68 -1.59 2.56
N LEU A 187 9.94 -1.38 1.46
CA LEU A 187 8.53 -1.79 1.35
C LEU A 187 8.37 -3.30 1.62
N PHE A 188 9.20 -4.13 1.00
CA PHE A 188 9.13 -5.57 1.19
C PHE A 188 9.57 -6.00 2.58
N SER A 189 10.51 -5.30 3.21
CA SER A 189 10.87 -5.54 4.60
C SER A 189 9.70 -5.24 5.52
N ILE A 190 9.03 -4.09 5.36
CA ILE A 190 7.86 -3.72 6.16
C ILE A 190 6.75 -4.75 6.00
N ILE A 191 6.40 -5.13 4.76
CA ILE A 191 5.32 -6.10 4.51
C ILE A 191 5.63 -7.46 5.17
N ARG A 192 6.90 -7.88 5.20
CA ARG A 192 7.31 -9.16 5.81
C ARG A 192 7.11 -9.20 7.32
N GLU A 193 7.14 -8.06 7.98
CA GLU A 193 7.03 -7.94 9.44
C GLU A 193 5.60 -7.73 9.94
N ILE A 194 4.61 -7.66 9.05
CA ILE A 194 3.22 -7.42 9.45
C ILE A 194 2.62 -8.60 10.21
N ASN A 195 1.94 -8.30 11.31
CA ASN A 195 1.17 -9.24 12.14
C ASN A 195 -0.32 -8.86 12.15
#